data_AF-A0A1V4HYK0-F1
#
_entry.id   AF-A0A1V4HYK0-F1
#
_cell.length_a   1.000
_cell.length_b   1.000
_cell.length_c   1.000
_cell.angle_alpha   90.00
_cell.angle_beta   90.00
_cell.angle_gamma   90.00
#
_symmetry.space_group_name_H-M   'P 1'
#
loop_
_entity.id
_entity.type
_entity.pdbx_description
1 polymer ?
#
loop_
_entity_poly.entity_id
_entity_poly.type
_entity_poly.pdbx_seq_one_letter_code
_entity_poly.pdbx_strand_id
1 'polypeptide(L)'
;MTTTEEIQQQGKEQLDAAVATASSFHKGVQAIAVAFGDYTRKTVEDGNAFTEKLVGAKSLDQAVAAQTEYAKTAYETFVNESQKIGGLYADLAKQAYKPLEDFTAKFVPAAR
;
A
#
# COMPACT_ATOMS: atom_id res chain seq x y z
N MET A 1 -20.31 -6.51 -40.38
CA MET A 1 -20.44 -6.84 -38.96
C MET A 1 -21.83 -6.42 -38.55
N THR A 2 -22.64 -7.37 -38.12
CA THR A 2 -24.02 -7.08 -37.70
C THR A 2 -24.00 -6.54 -36.28
N THR A 3 -24.93 -5.64 -35.94
CA THR A 3 -25.07 -5.01 -34.62
C THR A 3 -25.01 -6.00 -33.45
N THR A 4 -25.41 -7.25 -33.67
CA THR A 4 -25.31 -8.35 -32.69
C THR A 4 -23.87 -8.72 -32.33
N GLU A 5 -22.96 -8.76 -33.29
CA GLU A 5 -21.53 -9.08 -33.07
C GLU A 5 -20.83 -7.98 -32.27
N GLU A 6 -21.16 -6.70 -32.56
CA GLU A 6 -20.63 -5.55 -31.83
C GLU A 6 -21.10 -5.52 -30.36
N ILE A 7 -22.38 -5.84 -30.11
CA ILE A 7 -22.93 -5.96 -28.75
C ILE A 7 -22.24 -7.09 -27.99
N GLN A 8 -22.02 -8.24 -28.64
CA GLN A 8 -21.32 -9.37 -28.02
C GLN A 8 -19.85 -9.03 -27.67
N GLN A 9 -19.16 -8.36 -28.59
CA GLN A 9 -17.78 -7.93 -28.41
C GLN A 9 -17.65 -6.91 -27.27
N GLN A 10 -18.52 -5.90 -27.23
CA GLN A 10 -18.57 -4.93 -26.13
C GLN A 10 -18.86 -5.59 -24.77
N GLY A 11 -19.77 -6.57 -24.73
CA GLY A 11 -20.08 -7.30 -23.50
C GLY A 11 -18.86 -8.08 -22.98
N LYS A 12 -18.08 -8.69 -23.88
CA LYS A 12 -16.84 -9.39 -23.53
C LYS A 12 -15.78 -8.43 -22.99
N GLU A 13 -15.57 -7.30 -23.65
CA GLU A 13 -14.62 -6.27 -23.22
C GLU A 13 -14.96 -5.69 -21.84
N GLN A 14 -16.24 -5.50 -21.54
CA GLN A 14 -16.69 -5.06 -20.21
C GLN A 14 -16.43 -6.11 -19.12
N LEU A 15 -16.65 -7.39 -19.41
CA LEU A 15 -16.34 -8.48 -18.47
C LEU A 15 -14.83 -8.58 -18.22
N ASP A 16 -14.01 -8.51 -19.26
CA ASP A 16 -12.55 -8.55 -19.12
C ASP A 16 -12.03 -7.35 -18.30
N ALA A 17 -12.59 -6.15 -18.53
CA ALA A 17 -12.28 -4.95 -17.75
C ALA A 17 -12.71 -5.09 -16.26
N ALA A 18 -13.87 -5.68 -16.00
CA ALA A 18 -14.35 -5.93 -14.65
C ALA A 18 -13.44 -6.92 -13.89
N VAL A 19 -13.04 -8.01 -14.54
CA VAL A 19 -12.10 -8.99 -13.96
C VAL A 19 -10.74 -8.35 -13.68
N ALA A 20 -10.22 -7.55 -14.60
CA ALA A 20 -8.97 -6.83 -14.41
C ALA A 20 -9.02 -5.85 -13.22
N THR A 21 -10.14 -5.13 -13.06
CA THR A 21 -10.37 -4.22 -11.94
C THR A 21 -10.41 -4.97 -10.61
N ALA A 22 -11.18 -6.07 -10.54
CA ALA A 22 -11.27 -6.90 -9.34
C ALA A 22 -9.92 -7.50 -8.94
N SER A 23 -9.14 -7.99 -9.92
CA SER A 23 -7.80 -8.52 -9.68
C SER A 23 -6.83 -7.45 -9.16
N SER A 24 -6.87 -6.25 -9.73
CA SER A 24 -6.01 -5.14 -9.31
C SER A 24 -6.34 -4.67 -7.90
N PHE A 25 -7.64 -4.51 -7.60
CA PHE A 25 -8.11 -4.19 -6.25
C PHE A 25 -7.66 -5.25 -5.22
N HIS A 26 -7.85 -6.53 -5.53
CA HIS A 26 -7.42 -7.63 -4.65
C HIS A 26 -5.91 -7.58 -4.37
N LYS A 27 -5.09 -7.37 -5.39
CA LYS A 27 -3.63 -7.20 -5.24
C LYS A 27 -3.28 -5.99 -4.38
N GLY A 28 -3.98 -4.87 -4.53
CA GLY A 28 -3.77 -3.67 -3.72
C GLY A 28 -4.07 -3.93 -2.23
N VAL A 29 -5.18 -4.60 -1.92
CA VAL A 29 -5.50 -5.01 -0.55
C VAL A 29 -4.46 -5.98 0.01
N GLN A 30 -4.01 -6.96 -0.79
CA GLN A 30 -2.95 -7.88 -0.38
C GLN A 30 -1.64 -7.14 -0.09
N ALA A 31 -1.26 -6.17 -0.93
CA ALA A 31 -0.05 -5.37 -0.72
C ALA A 31 -0.12 -4.56 0.59
N ILE A 32 -1.28 -3.99 0.93
CA ILE A 32 -1.51 -3.31 2.22
C ILE A 32 -1.31 -4.29 3.38
N ALA A 33 -1.91 -5.48 3.31
CA ALA A 33 -1.77 -6.50 4.35
C ALA A 33 -0.30 -6.91 4.55
N VAL A 34 0.45 -7.09 3.45
CA VAL A 34 1.89 -7.37 3.49
C VAL A 34 2.66 -6.22 4.16
N ALA A 35 2.37 -4.97 3.80
CA ALA A 35 3.05 -3.81 4.38
C ALA A 35 2.83 -3.70 5.91
N PHE A 36 1.62 -3.98 6.40
CA PHE A 36 1.37 -4.06 7.85
C PHE A 36 2.14 -5.22 8.51
N GLY A 37 2.23 -6.36 7.84
CA GLY A 37 3.02 -7.51 8.31
C GLY A 37 4.51 -7.18 8.40
N ASP A 38 5.06 -6.47 7.41
CA ASP A 38 6.44 -6.01 7.40
C ASP A 38 6.71 -5.00 8.52
N TYR A 39 5.84 -4.00 8.70
CA TYR A 39 5.97 -3.03 9.80
C TYR A 39 5.93 -3.71 11.17
N THR A 40 5.04 -4.69 11.35
CA THR A 40 4.95 -5.48 12.59
C THR A 40 6.24 -6.25 12.84
N ARG A 41 6.76 -6.94 11.81
CA ARG A 41 8.03 -7.67 11.90
C ARG A 41 9.18 -6.73 12.30
N LYS A 42 9.28 -5.58 11.64
CA LYS A 42 10.32 -4.59 11.90
C LYS A 42 10.26 -4.05 13.33
N THR A 43 9.06 -3.75 13.82
CA THR A 43 8.84 -3.29 15.21
C THR A 43 9.29 -4.35 16.23
N VAL A 44 9.02 -5.62 15.96
CA VAL A 44 9.46 -6.73 16.83
C VAL A 44 10.99 -6.87 16.82
N GLU A 45 11.62 -6.81 15.64
CA GLU A 45 13.08 -6.84 15.50
C GLU A 45 13.74 -5.68 16.26
N ASP A 46 13.26 -4.46 16.07
CA ASP A 46 13.78 -3.26 16.73
C ASP A 46 13.59 -3.35 18.26
N GLY A 47 12.46 -3.87 18.74
CA GLY A 47 12.18 -4.09 20.16
C GLY A 47 13.05 -5.17 20.81
N ASN A 48 13.35 -6.24 20.08
CA ASN A 48 14.29 -7.27 20.54
C ASN A 48 15.70 -6.69 20.66
N ALA A 49 16.18 -5.96 19.65
CA ALA A 49 17.48 -5.30 19.68
C ALA A 49 17.60 -4.30 20.84
N PHE A 50 16.54 -3.53 21.12
CA PHE A 50 16.48 -2.67 22.29
C PHE A 50 16.57 -3.45 23.61
N THR A 51 15.81 -4.54 23.72
CA THR A 51 15.79 -5.38 24.92
C THR A 51 17.17 -5.99 25.20
N GLU A 52 17.84 -6.50 24.17
CA GLU A 52 19.21 -7.03 24.29
C GLU A 52 20.19 -5.96 24.80
N LYS A 53 20.13 -4.75 24.23
CA LYS A 53 20.97 -3.63 24.66
C LYS A 53 20.67 -3.19 26.09
N LEU A 54 19.38 -3.16 26.46
CA LEU A 54 18.95 -2.76 27.80
C LEU A 54 19.40 -3.77 28.86
N VAL A 55 19.23 -5.08 28.60
CA VAL A 55 19.69 -6.16 29.48
C VAL A 55 21.22 -6.15 29.61
N GLY A 56 21.95 -5.78 28.56
CA GLY A 56 23.40 -5.64 28.58
C GLY A 56 23.94 -4.36 29.23
N ALA A 57 23.08 -3.39 29.57
CA ALA A 57 23.50 -2.10 30.12
C ALA A 57 24.03 -2.25 31.55
N LYS A 58 25.20 -1.67 31.84
CA LYS A 58 25.87 -1.72 33.16
C LYS A 58 25.76 -0.40 33.93
N SER A 59 25.08 0.59 33.36
CA SER A 59 24.91 1.93 33.93
C SER A 59 23.65 2.60 33.38
N LEU A 60 23.17 3.62 34.07
CA LEU A 60 22.03 4.42 33.63
C LEU A 60 22.32 5.13 32.30
N ASP A 61 23.52 5.65 32.09
CA ASP A 61 23.90 6.32 30.84
C ASP A 61 23.79 5.36 29.64
N GLN A 62 24.20 4.11 29.80
CA GLN A 62 24.05 3.09 28.75
C GLN A 62 22.58 2.74 28.48
N ALA A 63 21.75 2.67 29.53
CA ALA A 63 20.32 2.42 29.38
C ALA A 63 19.62 3.59 28.66
N VAL A 64 19.97 4.84 28.99
CA VAL A 64 19.45 6.05 28.32
C VAL A 64 19.89 6.10 26.86
N ALA A 65 21.13 5.74 26.56
CA ALA A 65 21.61 5.65 25.19
C ALA A 65 20.81 4.60 24.37
N ALA A 66 20.59 3.40 24.94
CA ALA A 66 19.80 2.36 24.30
C ALA A 66 18.34 2.79 24.04
N GLN A 67 17.71 3.46 25.00
CA GLN A 67 16.35 4.00 24.86
C GLN A 67 16.29 5.10 23.78
N THR A 68 17.29 5.99 23.75
CA THR A 68 17.36 7.10 22.77
C THR A 68 17.53 6.55 21.36
N GLU A 69 18.40 5.55 21.19
CA GLU A 69 18.58 4.88 19.91
C GLU A 69 17.30 4.16 19.47
N TYR A 70 16.66 3.40 20.36
CA TYR A 70 15.39 2.74 20.06
C TYR A 70 14.31 3.75 19.65
N ALA A 71 14.18 4.87 20.38
CA ALA A 71 13.21 5.91 20.06
C ALA A 71 13.45 6.51 18.66
N LYS A 72 14.71 6.76 18.30
CA LYS A 72 15.08 7.23 16.96
C LYS A 72 14.72 6.20 15.88
N THR A 73 15.13 4.95 16.06
CA THR A 73 14.86 3.86 15.11
C THR A 73 13.36 3.64 14.96
N ALA A 74 12.60 3.59 16.06
CA ALA A 74 11.15 3.41 16.03
C ALA A 74 10.46 4.56 15.28
N TYR A 75 10.91 5.80 15.45
CA TYR A 75 10.40 6.95 14.71
C TYR A 75 10.68 6.83 13.21
N GLU A 76 11.91 6.50 12.81
CA GLU A 76 12.29 6.33 11.41
C GLU A 76 11.51 5.18 10.75
N THR A 77 11.39 4.04 11.43
CA THR A 77 10.57 2.90 11.00
C THR A 77 9.11 3.30 10.82
N PHE A 78 8.52 4.00 11.80
CA PHE A 78 7.13 4.44 11.74
C PHE A 78 6.86 5.36 10.56
N VAL A 79 7.70 6.37 10.35
CA VAL A 79 7.53 7.33 9.24
C VAL A 79 7.62 6.61 7.90
N ASN A 80 8.64 5.77 7.71
CA ASN A 80 8.85 5.06 6.45
C ASN A 80 7.69 4.09 6.13
N GLU A 81 7.28 3.27 7.09
CA GLU A 81 6.20 2.30 6.86
C GLU A 81 4.83 2.99 6.73
N SER A 82 4.60 4.09 7.46
CA SER A 82 3.37 4.89 7.28
C SER A 82 3.29 5.52 5.90
N GLN A 83 4.40 6.03 5.36
CA GLN A 83 4.44 6.55 4.00
C GLN A 83 4.16 5.46 2.96
N LYS A 84 4.74 4.26 3.13
CA LYS A 84 4.51 3.09 2.28
C LYS A 84 3.04 2.67 2.30
N ILE A 85 2.45 2.48 3.48
CA ILE A 85 1.05 2.09 3.65
C ILE A 85 0.11 3.17 3.08
N GLY A 86 0.38 4.44 3.36
CA GLY A 86 -0.39 5.56 2.81
C GLY A 86 -0.34 5.62 1.29
N GLY A 87 0.83 5.39 0.69
CA GLY A 87 1.00 5.28 -0.76
C GLY A 87 0.17 4.14 -1.37
N LEU A 88 0.17 2.97 -0.73
CA LEU A 88 -0.63 1.82 -1.17
C LEU A 88 -2.14 2.11 -1.12
N TYR A 89 -2.62 2.79 -0.08
CA TYR A 89 -4.02 3.24 -0.02
C TYR A 89 -4.35 4.27 -1.11
N ALA A 90 -3.45 5.21 -1.38
CA ALA A 90 -3.64 6.18 -2.46
C ALA A 90 -3.70 5.48 -3.83
N ASP A 91 -2.86 4.48 -4.08
CA ASP A 91 -2.88 3.72 -5.33
C ASP A 91 -4.13 2.84 -5.46
N LEU A 92 -4.59 2.24 -4.36
CA LEU A 92 -5.87 1.51 -4.34
C LEU A 92 -7.05 2.45 -4.68
N ALA A 93 -7.06 3.65 -4.12
CA ALA A 93 -8.08 4.66 -4.43
C ALA A 93 -8.05 5.05 -5.91
N LYS A 94 -6.86 5.35 -6.48
CA LYS A 94 -6.72 5.66 -7.91
C LYS A 94 -7.28 4.53 -8.79
N GLN A 95 -6.98 3.27 -8.45
CA GLN A 95 -7.51 2.13 -9.19
C GLN A 95 -9.03 2.04 -9.12
N ALA A 96 -9.62 2.32 -7.95
CA ALA A 96 -11.07 2.32 -7.78
C ALA A 96 -11.78 3.44 -8.56
N TYR A 97 -11.14 4.61 -8.73
CA TYR A 97 -11.70 5.74 -9.48
C TYR A 97 -11.41 5.70 -10.99
N LYS A 98 -10.47 4.87 -11.45
CA LYS A 98 -10.10 4.75 -12.86
C LYS A 98 -11.28 4.52 -13.82
N PRO A 99 -12.28 3.66 -13.53
CA PRO A 99 -13.44 3.50 -14.41
C PRO A 99 -14.25 4.79 -14.62
N LEU A 100 -14.30 5.68 -13.61
CA LEU A 100 -14.95 6.97 -13.71
C LEU A 100 -14.13 7.93 -14.59
N GLU A 101 -12.81 7.95 -14.43
CA GLU A 101 -11.89 8.72 -15.28
C GLU A 101 -12.02 8.29 -16.75
N ASP A 102 -11.93 6.99 -17.02
CA ASP A 102 -12.06 6.42 -18.37
C ASP A 102 -13.46 6.69 -18.97
N PHE A 103 -14.51 6.72 -18.14
CA PHE A 103 -15.84 7.12 -18.57
C PHE A 103 -15.85 8.60 -18.96
N THR A 104 -15.37 9.51 -18.10
CA THR A 104 -15.35 10.95 -18.41
C THR A 104 -14.51 11.28 -19.65
N ALA A 105 -13.39 10.59 -19.86
CA ALA A 105 -12.55 10.75 -21.05
C ALA A 105 -13.26 10.39 -22.37
N LYS A 106 -14.29 9.53 -22.33
CA LYS A 106 -15.13 9.21 -23.50
C LYS A 106 -16.17 10.28 -23.82
N PHE A 107 -16.53 11.13 -22.86
CA PHE A 107 -17.58 12.15 -23.02
C PHE A 107 -17.06 13.59 -23.04
N VAL A 108 -15.82 13.83 -22.65
CA VAL A 108 -15.14 15.11 -22.88
C VAL A 108 -14.53 15.08 -24.28
N PRO A 109 -14.97 15.94 -25.23
CA PRO A 109 -14.28 16.06 -26.50
C PRO A 109 -12.86 16.53 -26.22
N ALA A 110 -11.86 15.88 -26.83
CA ALA A 110 -10.49 16.40 -26.82
C ALA A 110 -10.54 17.88 -27.20
N ALA A 111 -10.13 18.76 -26.29
CA ALA A 111 -10.11 20.19 -26.54
C ALA A 111 -9.33 20.41 -27.85
N ARG A 112 -10.01 20.99 -28.83
CA ARG A 112 -9.44 21.37 -30.13
C ARG A 112 -8.37 22.42 -29.97
#